data_AF-A0A847GRH9-F1
#
_entry.id   AF-A0A847GRH9-F1
#
_cell.length_a   1.000
_cell.length_b   1.000
_cell.length_c   1.000
_cell.angle_alpha   90.00
_cell.angle_beta   90.00
_cell.angle_gamma   90.00
#
_symmetry.space_group_name_H-M   'P 1'
#
loop_
_entity.id
_entity.type
_entity.pdbx_description
1 polymer ?
#
loop_
_entity_poly.entity_id
_entity_poly.type
_entity_poly.pdbx_seq_one_letter_code
_entity_poly.pdbx_strand_id
1 'polypeptide(L)'
;MAGKISRWLDEDTDEPMIAERAQRLENFLTAMADGMIDEGELQAQEQRLVQVMREVEPLLDEKLHAKVTQLLCELTAYDIMQAVHTMQQARPKVAFRG
;
A
#
# COMPACT_ATOMS: atom_id res chain seq x y z
N MET A 1 14.50 9.05 22.14
CA MET A 1 13.72 7.83 22.38
C MET A 1 13.84 6.99 21.11
N ALA A 2 14.61 5.90 21.12
CA ALA A 2 14.67 5.00 19.96
C ALA A 2 13.27 4.40 19.77
N GLY A 3 12.53 4.90 18.78
CA GLY A 3 11.19 4.42 18.48
C GLY A 3 11.24 2.92 18.24
N LYS A 4 10.43 2.17 18.98
CA LYS A 4 10.25 0.72 18.82
C LYS A 4 10.08 0.43 17.33
N ILE A 5 11.00 -0.36 16.73
CA ILE A 5 10.89 -0.75 15.32
C ILE A 5 9.55 -1.46 15.16
N SER A 6 8.64 -0.82 14.47
CA SER A 6 7.29 -1.34 14.23
C SER A 6 7.37 -2.47 13.21
N ARG A 7 7.12 -3.71 13.64
CA ARG A 7 7.29 -4.93 12.81
C ARG A 7 6.49 -4.84 11.51
N TRP A 8 6.99 -5.37 10.40
CA TRP A 8 6.24 -5.33 9.13
C TRP A 8 5.18 -6.44 9.01
N LEU A 9 5.30 -7.47 9.83
CA LEU A 9 4.40 -8.62 9.88
C LEU A 9 3.64 -8.65 11.20
N ASP A 10 2.43 -9.18 11.15
CA ASP A 10 1.67 -9.57 12.34
C ASP A 10 2.37 -10.76 13.03
N GLU A 11 2.43 -10.75 14.36
CA GLU A 11 3.20 -11.77 15.10
C GLU A 11 2.51 -13.14 15.13
N ASP A 12 1.20 -13.18 14.90
CA ASP A 12 0.39 -14.39 15.00
C ASP A 12 0.06 -14.97 13.62
N THR A 13 -0.14 -14.13 12.60
CA THR A 13 -0.57 -14.58 11.26
C THR A 13 0.50 -14.53 10.19
N ASP A 14 1.66 -13.90 10.46
CA ASP A 14 2.69 -13.56 9.46
C ASP A 14 2.16 -12.72 8.28
N GLU A 15 0.97 -12.12 8.42
CA GLU A 15 0.38 -11.29 7.36
C GLU A 15 1.07 -9.91 7.30
N PRO A 16 1.24 -9.34 6.09
CA PRO A 16 1.78 -8.00 5.95
C PRO A 16 0.87 -6.94 6.59
N MET A 17 1.36 -6.26 7.63
CA MET A 17 0.62 -5.17 8.30
C MET A 17 0.77 -3.82 7.59
N ILE A 18 1.55 -3.76 6.51
CA ILE A 18 1.87 -2.50 5.81
C ILE A 18 0.60 -1.90 5.21
N ALA A 19 -0.28 -2.73 4.64
CA ALA A 19 -1.56 -2.29 4.09
C ALA A 19 -2.49 -1.70 5.16
N GLU A 20 -2.63 -2.36 6.32
CA GLU A 20 -3.42 -1.85 7.44
C GLU A 20 -2.87 -0.51 7.95
N ARG A 21 -1.54 -0.36 7.98
CA ARG A 21 -0.90 0.90 8.36
C ARG A 21 -1.14 2.00 7.35
N ALA A 22 -1.08 1.69 6.06
CA ALA A 22 -1.38 2.64 4.99
C ALA A 22 -2.81 3.19 5.12
N GLN A 23 -3.77 2.32 5.48
CA GLN A 23 -5.16 2.72 5.72
C GLN A 23 -5.35 3.67 6.91
N ARG A 24 -4.39 3.69 7.86
CA ARG A 24 -4.41 4.57 9.02
C ARG A 24 -3.71 5.91 8.77
N LEU A 25 -3.10 6.11 7.60
CA LEU A 25 -2.47 7.39 7.27
C LEU A 25 -3.55 8.46 7.13
N GLU A 26 -3.34 9.62 7.77
CA GLU A 26 -4.31 10.72 7.79
C GLU A 26 -4.68 11.21 6.39
N ASN A 27 -3.71 11.26 5.49
CA ASN A 27 -3.91 11.62 4.08
C ASN A 27 -4.74 10.57 3.32
N PHE A 28 -4.57 9.28 3.62
CA PHE A 28 -5.38 8.20 3.05
C PHE A 28 -6.82 8.30 3.53
N LEU A 29 -7.02 8.48 4.84
CA LEU A 29 -8.36 8.65 5.42
C LEU A 29 -9.08 9.87 4.85
N THR A 30 -8.34 10.96 4.63
CA THR A 30 -8.88 12.19 4.04
C THR A 30 -9.29 11.98 2.58
N ALA A 31 -8.41 11.39 1.76
CA ALA A 31 -8.68 11.14 0.33
C ALA A 31 -9.78 10.08 0.10
N MET A 32 -10.07 9.24 1.10
CA MET A 32 -11.14 8.24 1.03
C MET A 32 -12.46 8.73 1.61
N ALA A 33 -12.51 9.93 2.20
CA ALA A 33 -13.62 10.38 3.04
C ALA A 33 -14.96 10.53 2.27
N ASP A 34 -14.90 10.94 1.00
CA ASP A 34 -16.06 11.09 0.12
C ASP A 34 -16.27 9.87 -0.81
N GLY A 35 -15.40 8.87 -0.70
CA GLY A 35 -15.42 7.65 -1.50
C GLY A 35 -14.92 7.81 -2.94
N MET A 36 -14.32 8.95 -3.30
CA MET A 36 -13.85 9.25 -4.66
C MET A 36 -12.45 9.86 -4.62
N ILE A 37 -11.45 9.13 -5.12
CA ILE A 37 -10.10 9.69 -5.26
C ILE A 37 -10.03 10.50 -6.55
N ASP A 38 -9.75 11.81 -6.43
CA ASP A 38 -9.55 12.68 -7.59
C ASP A 38 -8.09 12.69 -8.11
N GLU A 39 -7.87 13.34 -9.25
CA GLU A 39 -6.55 13.42 -9.88
C GLU A 39 -5.53 14.17 -9.01
N GLY A 40 -5.96 15.23 -8.32
CA GLY A 40 -5.09 16.02 -7.45
C GLY A 40 -4.67 15.25 -6.19
N GLU A 41 -5.60 14.48 -5.61
CA GLU A 41 -5.31 13.61 -4.46
C GLU A 41 -4.34 12.49 -4.82
N LEU A 42 -4.52 11.88 -6.01
CA LEU A 42 -3.61 10.87 -6.53
C LEU A 42 -2.21 11.45 -6.79
N GLN A 43 -2.12 12.60 -7.45
CA GLN A 43 -0.85 13.29 -7.69
C GLN A 43 -0.16 13.67 -6.37
N ALA A 44 -0.91 14.14 -5.37
CA ALA A 44 -0.35 14.47 -4.06
C ALA A 44 0.21 13.23 -3.35
N GLN A 45 -0.43 12.06 -3.49
CA GLN A 45 0.08 10.80 -2.97
C GLN A 45 1.36 10.36 -3.70
N GLU A 46 1.39 10.47 -5.03
CA GLU A 46 2.59 10.17 -5.83
C GLU A 46 3.77 11.06 -5.42
N GLN A 47 3.56 12.36 -5.25
CA GLN A 47 4.60 13.29 -4.83
C GLN A 47 5.21 12.90 -3.48
N ARG A 48 4.36 12.53 -2.51
CA ARG A 48 4.82 12.05 -1.19
C ARG A 48 5.62 10.75 -1.32
N LEU A 49 5.15 9.81 -2.14
CA LEU A 49 5.86 8.55 -2.38
C LEU A 49 7.25 8.81 -2.99
N VAL A 50 7.32 9.63 -4.04
CA VAL A 50 8.58 9.99 -4.70
C VAL A 50 9.54 10.67 -3.73
N GLN A 51 9.05 11.57 -2.88
CA GLN A 51 9.89 12.22 -1.88
C GLN A 51 10.51 11.18 -0.92
N VAL A 52 9.69 10.29 -0.35
CA VAL A 52 10.17 9.24 0.57
C VAL A 52 11.16 8.30 -0.11
N MET A 53 10.89 7.89 -1.36
CA MET A 53 11.81 7.04 -2.11
C MET A 53 13.19 7.70 -2.31
N ARG A 54 13.21 9.01 -2.65
CA ARG A 54 14.46 9.77 -2.81
C ARG A 54 15.24 9.94 -1.50
N GLU A 55 14.55 10.02 -0.38
CA GLU A 55 15.17 10.13 0.95
C GLU A 55 15.76 8.78 1.41
N VAL A 56 15.06 7.67 1.13
CA VAL A 56 15.43 6.34 1.62
C VAL A 56 16.46 5.63 0.73
N GLU A 57 16.32 5.72 -0.59
CA GLU A 57 17.15 4.99 -1.55
C GLU A 57 18.68 5.17 -1.33
N PRO A 58 19.20 6.38 -1.09
CA PRO A 58 20.63 6.59 -0.85
C PRO A 58 21.16 6.04 0.48
N LEU A 59 20.26 5.71 1.43
CA LEU A 59 20.63 5.15 2.74
C LEU A 59 20.87 3.64 2.69
N LEU A 60 20.55 2.99 1.57
CA LEU A 60 20.65 1.56 1.38
C LEU A 60 21.97 1.23 0.66
N ASP A 61 22.74 0.28 1.20
CA ASP A 61 23.81 -0.33 0.42
C ASP A 61 23.24 -1.15 -0.74
N GLU A 62 24.07 -1.50 -1.72
CA GLU A 62 23.64 -2.20 -2.95
C GLU A 62 22.83 -3.48 -2.66
N LYS A 63 23.27 -4.28 -1.69
CA LYS A 63 22.62 -5.55 -1.36
C LYS A 63 21.29 -5.33 -0.66
N LEU A 64 21.22 -4.33 0.24
CA LEU A 64 20.00 -3.97 0.93
C LEU A 64 19.01 -3.31 -0.02
N HIS A 65 19.47 -2.44 -0.91
CA HIS A 65 18.67 -1.80 -1.97
C HIS A 65 17.98 -2.85 -2.83
N ALA A 66 18.71 -3.85 -3.32
CA ALA A 66 18.13 -4.93 -4.13
C ALA A 66 17.02 -5.68 -3.38
N LYS A 67 17.23 -5.98 -2.09
CA LYS A 67 16.23 -6.67 -1.25
C LYS A 67 14.99 -5.81 -0.98
N VAL A 68 15.19 -4.53 -0.65
CA VAL A 68 14.09 -3.59 -0.41
C VAL A 68 13.30 -3.35 -1.71
N THR A 69 13.98 -3.22 -2.84
CA THR A 69 13.34 -3.13 -4.16
C THR A 69 12.48 -4.35 -4.44
N GLN A 70 13.01 -5.56 -4.23
CA GLN A 70 12.22 -6.78 -4.38
C GLN A 70 10.99 -6.78 -3.47
N LEU A 71 11.16 -6.40 -2.20
CA LEU A 71 10.04 -6.31 -1.26
C LEU A 71 8.96 -5.32 -1.72
N LEU A 72 9.34 -4.12 -2.19
CA LEU A 72 8.40 -3.11 -2.69
C LEU A 72 7.62 -3.63 -3.91
N CYS A 73 8.31 -4.35 -4.80
CA CYS A 73 7.66 -4.99 -5.96
C CYS A 73 6.65 -6.06 -5.54
N GLU A 74 7.03 -6.97 -4.63
CA GLU A 74 6.13 -8.03 -4.14
C GLU A 74 4.92 -7.44 -3.40
N LEU A 75 5.13 -6.41 -2.57
CA LEU A 75 4.04 -5.73 -1.87
C LEU A 75 3.07 -5.06 -2.85
N THR A 76 3.61 -4.33 -3.84
CA THR A 76 2.78 -3.67 -4.86
C THR A 76 1.98 -4.69 -5.67
N ALA A 77 2.61 -5.80 -6.06
CA ALA A 77 1.94 -6.87 -6.78
C ALA A 77 0.82 -7.50 -5.92
N TYR A 78 1.10 -7.78 -4.65
CA TYR A 78 0.12 -8.32 -3.70
C TYR A 78 -1.09 -7.39 -3.53
N ASP A 79 -0.86 -6.10 -3.32
CA ASP A 79 -1.94 -5.12 -3.12
C ASP A 79 -2.83 -5.00 -4.37
N ILE A 80 -2.25 -4.99 -5.57
CA ILE A 80 -3.01 -5.01 -6.84
C ILE A 80 -3.81 -6.31 -6.96
N MET A 81 -3.21 -7.47 -6.66
CA MET A 81 -3.90 -8.76 -6.69
C MET A 81 -5.06 -8.80 -5.70
N GLN A 82 -4.86 -8.28 -4.49
CA GLN A 82 -5.88 -8.22 -3.44
C GLN A 82 -7.04 -7.28 -3.84
N ALA A 83 -6.73 -6.10 -4.40
CA ALA A 83 -7.74 -5.17 -4.90
C ALA A 83 -8.58 -5.81 -6.03
N VAL A 84 -7.91 -6.41 -7.02
CA VAL A 84 -8.58 -7.11 -8.13
C VAL A 84 -9.42 -8.28 -7.62
N HIS A 85 -8.91 -9.09 -6.69
CA HIS A 85 -9.65 -10.19 -6.09
C HIS A 85 -10.91 -9.70 -5.38
N THR A 86 -10.79 -8.66 -4.56
CA THR A 86 -11.92 -8.04 -3.85
C THR A 86 -12.98 -7.51 -4.82
N MET A 87 -12.57 -6.81 -5.87
CA MET A 87 -13.48 -6.32 -6.92
C MET A 87 -14.22 -7.45 -7.64
N GLN A 88 -13.55 -8.58 -7.89
CA GLN A 88 -14.18 -9.75 -8.52
C GLN A 88 -15.22 -10.40 -7.61
N GLN A 89 -14.97 -10.48 -6.30
CA GLN A 89 -15.94 -11.02 -5.33
C GLN A 89 -17.16 -10.10 -5.15
N ALA A 90 -16.96 -8.78 -5.25
CA ALA A 90 -18.04 -7.80 -5.12
C ALA A 90 -18.97 -7.73 -6.36
N ARG A 91 -18.59 -8.32 -7.51
CA ARG A 91 -19.45 -8.34 -8.71
C ARG A 91 -20.66 -9.25 -8.46
N PRO A 92 -21.90 -8.72 -8.54
CA PRO A 92 -23.09 -9.53 -8.32
C PRO A 92 -23.25 -10.56 -9.47
N LYS A 93 -23.42 -11.84 -9.12
CA LYS A 93 -23.66 -12.96 -10.06
C LYS A 93 -25.08 -12.96 -10.63
N VAL A 94 -25.65 -11.81 -10.97
CA VAL A 94 -26.97 -11.76 -11.60
C VAL A 94 -26.84 -12.02 -13.10
N ALA A 95 -27.08 -13.28 -13.48
CA ALA A 95 -27.56 -13.56 -14.82
C ALA A 95 -28.94 -12.92 -14.94
N PHE A 96 -29.05 -11.85 -15.73
CA PHE A 96 -30.33 -11.29 -16.15
C PHE A 96 -31.12 -12.42 -16.83
N ARG A 97 -32.11 -12.96 -16.12
CA ARG A 97 -33.15 -13.79 -16.70
C ARG A 97 -34.33 -12.87 -16.92
N GLY A 98 -34.39 -12.31 -18.13
CA GLY A 98 -35.59 -11.65 -18.64
C GLY A 98 -36.75 -12.64 -18.77
#